data_AF-A0A948XWE1-F1
#
_entry.id   AF-A0A948XWE1-F1
#
_cell.length_a   1.000
_cell.length_b   1.000
_cell.length_c   1.000
_cell.angle_alpha   90.00
_cell.angle_beta   90.00
_cell.angle_gamma   90.00
#
_symmetry.space_group_name_H-M   'P 1'
#
loop_
_entity.id
_entity.type
_entity.pdbx_description
1 polymer ?
#
loop_
_entity_poly.entity_id
_entity_poly.type
_entity_poly.pdbx_seq_one_letter_code
_entity_poly.pdbx_strand_id
1 'polypeptide(L)'
;MAGEFIDLRRVAQSTGKEERWAIGDRIPDTVSGVIFAPPERPSAMCLAILRGDVLGRSLQTSHYRYSWNGSEIASIYAFDNAGHEINPKELGIEAEAVVA
;
A
#
# COMPACT_ATOMS: atom_id res chain seq x y z
N MET A 1 -17.87 -3.04 -8.22
CA MET A 1 -17.85 -2.67 -6.79
C MET A 1 -17.42 -1.23 -6.69
N ALA A 2 -18.07 -0.46 -5.84
CA ALA A 2 -17.75 0.94 -5.61
C ALA A 2 -18.01 1.25 -4.12
N GLY A 3 -17.26 2.19 -3.57
CA GLY A 3 -17.37 2.62 -2.18
C GLY A 3 -17.09 4.12 -2.06
N GLU A 4 -17.49 4.70 -0.94
CA GLU A 4 -17.23 6.10 -0.62
C GLU A 4 -15.96 6.20 0.23
N PHE A 5 -15.04 7.07 -0.18
CA PHE A 5 -13.74 7.20 0.46
C PHE A 5 -13.49 8.64 0.91
N ILE A 6 -13.00 8.80 2.13
CA ILE A 6 -12.52 10.10 2.59
C ILE A 6 -11.13 10.34 2.01
N ASP A 7 -10.96 11.53 1.43
CA ASP A 7 -9.67 12.00 0.92
C ASP A 7 -8.87 12.71 2.02
N LEU A 8 -7.88 12.01 2.56
CA LEU A 8 -6.93 12.53 3.55
C LEU A 8 -5.58 12.87 2.92
N ARG A 9 -5.45 12.92 1.58
CA ARG A 9 -4.17 13.23 0.91
C ARG A 9 -3.63 14.62 1.21
N ARG A 10 -4.48 15.51 1.73
CA ARG A 10 -4.11 16.89 2.10
C ARG A 10 -3.70 17.03 3.57
N VAL A 11 -3.79 15.96 4.36
CA VAL A 11 -3.24 15.93 5.72
C VAL A 11 -1.71 16.07 5.62
N ALA A 12 -1.14 16.98 6.39
CA ALA A 12 0.30 17.22 6.33
C ALA A 12 1.07 15.98 6.77
N GLN A 13 2.15 15.64 6.07
CA GLN A 13 2.98 14.49 6.45
C GLN A 13 3.69 14.70 7.79
N SER A 14 3.89 15.96 8.18
CA SER A 14 4.39 16.36 9.49
C SER A 14 3.37 16.24 10.63
N THR A 15 2.10 15.94 10.33
CA THR A 15 1.05 15.73 11.35
C THR A 15 1.48 14.64 12.31
N GLY A 16 1.53 14.95 13.61
CA GLY A 16 2.00 14.04 14.65
C GLY A 16 1.10 12.82 14.84
N LYS A 17 1.61 11.78 15.52
CA LYS A 17 0.88 10.54 15.76
C LYS A 17 -0.50 10.77 16.41
N GLU A 18 -0.55 11.55 17.49
CA GLU A 18 -1.79 11.82 18.23
C GLU A 18 -2.85 12.49 17.36
N GLU A 19 -2.44 13.46 16.55
CA GLU A 19 -3.36 14.17 15.65
C GLU A 19 -3.86 13.25 14.52
N ARG A 20 -3.00 12.38 13.98
CA ARG A 20 -3.43 11.35 13.01
C ARG A 20 -4.45 10.38 13.62
N TRP A 21 -4.27 10.00 14.88
CA TRP A 21 -5.25 9.17 15.59
C TRP A 21 -6.57 9.90 15.79
N ALA A 22 -6.53 11.16 16.21
CA ALA A 22 -7.73 11.98 16.33
C ALA A 22 -8.43 12.22 14.98
N ILE A 23 -7.72 12.26 13.85
CA ILE A 23 -8.33 12.24 12.51
C ILE A 23 -9.05 10.90 12.29
N GLY A 24 -8.40 9.79 12.61
CA GLY A 24 -8.96 8.44 12.54
C GLY A 24 -10.27 8.30 13.31
N ASP A 25 -10.29 8.78 14.56
CA ASP A 25 -11.47 8.71 15.44
C ASP A 25 -12.67 9.54 14.94
N ARG A 26 -12.44 10.49 14.01
CA ARG A 26 -13.49 11.31 13.40
C ARG A 26 -14.04 10.73 12.11
N ILE A 27 -13.46 9.65 11.59
CA ILE A 27 -13.95 8.97 10.38
C ILE A 27 -15.28 8.29 10.72
N PRO A 28 -16.38 8.58 10.00
CA PRO A 28 -17.65 7.90 10.24
C PRO A 28 -17.58 6.44 9.83
N ASP A 29 -18.15 5.54 10.64
CA ASP A 29 -18.24 4.11 10.34
C ASP A 29 -19.03 3.78 9.06
N THR A 30 -19.74 4.76 8.50
CA THR A 30 -20.52 4.60 7.27
C THR A 30 -19.65 4.59 6.01
N VAL A 31 -18.45 5.18 6.03
CA VAL A 31 -17.59 5.27 4.85
C VAL A 31 -16.91 3.94 4.53
N SER A 32 -16.61 3.70 3.26
CA SER A 32 -15.98 2.45 2.81
C SER A 32 -14.49 2.41 3.13
N GLY A 33 -13.84 3.57 3.19
CA GLY A 33 -12.42 3.65 3.50
C GLY A 33 -11.84 5.07 3.41
N VAL A 34 -10.50 5.13 3.39
CA VAL A 34 -9.76 6.39 3.26
C VAL A 34 -8.61 6.28 2.25
N ILE A 35 -8.32 7.38 1.59
CA ILE A 35 -7.14 7.57 0.72
C ILE A 35 -6.21 8.55 1.43
N PHE A 36 -4.92 8.22 1.56
CA PHE A 36 -3.96 9.05 2.27
C PHE A 36 -2.54 8.92 1.70
N ALA A 37 -1.67 9.88 2.03
CA ALA A 37 -0.24 9.80 1.78
C ALA A 37 0.45 9.36 3.09
N PRO A 38 1.13 8.19 3.11
CA PRO A 38 1.79 7.71 4.32
C PRO A 38 3.04 8.57 4.63
N PRO A 39 3.29 8.95 5.89
CA PRO A 39 4.48 9.73 6.26
C PRO A 39 5.80 8.99 6.01
N GLU A 40 5.81 7.66 6.10
CA GLU A 40 6.95 6.80 5.78
C GLU A 40 7.26 6.72 4.28
N ARG A 41 6.28 7.06 3.42
CA ARG A 41 6.46 7.05 1.96
C ARG A 41 5.68 8.19 1.29
N PRO A 42 6.18 9.43 1.37
CA PRO A 42 5.50 10.64 0.89
C PRO A 42 4.98 10.65 -0.55
N SER A 43 5.64 9.95 -1.45
CA SER A 43 5.28 9.86 -2.88
C SER A 43 4.19 8.82 -3.16
N ALA A 44 3.94 7.91 -2.20
CA ALA A 44 3.00 6.84 -2.37
C ALA A 44 1.57 7.30 -2.05
N MET A 45 0.62 6.59 -2.64
CA MET A 45 -0.79 6.72 -2.32
C MET A 45 -1.26 5.43 -1.67
N CYS A 46 -1.77 5.52 -0.45
CA CYS A 46 -2.34 4.40 0.27
C CYS A 46 -3.87 4.49 0.29
N LEU A 47 -4.49 3.31 0.26
CA LEU A 47 -5.93 3.10 0.41
C LEU A 47 -6.13 2.15 1.59
N ALA A 48 -6.95 2.54 2.56
CA ALA A 48 -7.40 1.64 3.62
C ALA A 48 -8.89 1.37 3.46
N ILE A 49 -9.27 0.10 3.47
CA ILE A 49 -10.66 -0.34 3.43
C ILE A 49 -11.09 -0.60 4.87
N LEU A 50 -12.10 0.12 5.34
CA LEU A 50 -12.59 0.02 6.72
C LEU A 50 -13.80 -0.90 6.86
N ARG A 51 -14.45 -1.20 5.74
CA ARG A 51 -15.68 -2.00 5.67
C ARG A 51 -15.48 -3.25 4.82
N GLY A 52 -15.55 -4.42 5.43
CA GLY A 52 -15.36 -5.69 4.71
C GLY A 52 -16.46 -6.00 3.69
N ASP A 53 -17.67 -5.47 3.88
CA ASP A 53 -18.82 -5.71 3.01
C ASP A 53 -18.73 -4.99 1.65
N VAL A 54 -17.85 -3.99 1.52
CA VAL A 54 -17.57 -3.35 0.23
C VAL A 54 -16.57 -4.15 -0.62
N LEU A 55 -15.89 -5.13 -0.02
CA LEU A 55 -14.99 -6.03 -0.71
C LEU A 55 -15.77 -7.18 -1.34
N GLY A 56 -15.37 -7.50 -2.56
CA GLY A 56 -15.87 -8.68 -3.25
C GLY A 56 -15.13 -9.91 -2.79
N ARG A 57 -15.38 -11.02 -3.49
CA ARG A 57 -14.59 -12.22 -3.31
C ARG A 57 -13.13 -11.93 -3.64
N SER A 58 -12.23 -12.22 -2.70
CA SER A 58 -10.79 -12.16 -2.93
C SER A 58 -10.40 -13.11 -4.07
N LEU A 59 -9.77 -12.57 -5.10
CA LEU A 59 -9.13 -13.34 -6.16
C LEU A 59 -7.63 -13.32 -5.90
N GLN A 60 -7.12 -14.41 -5.32
CA GLN A 60 -5.69 -14.62 -5.17
C GLN A 60 -5.15 -15.07 -6.53
N THR A 61 -4.41 -14.19 -7.22
CA THR A 61 -3.98 -14.41 -8.60
C THR A 61 -2.57 -15.01 -8.67
N SER A 62 -1.57 -14.28 -8.19
CA SER A 62 -0.16 -14.67 -8.31
C SER A 62 0.57 -14.47 -6.99
N HIS A 63 1.35 -15.47 -6.59
CA HIS A 63 2.28 -15.35 -5.48
C HIS A 63 3.67 -15.06 -6.02
N TYR A 64 4.35 -14.13 -5.35
CA TYR A 64 5.73 -13.80 -5.65
C TYR A 64 6.56 -13.96 -4.39
N ARG A 65 7.73 -14.60 -4.52
CA ARG A 65 8.77 -14.58 -3.49
C ARG A 65 9.80 -13.54 -3.89
N TYR A 66 10.39 -12.83 -2.94
CA TYR A 66 11.51 -11.95 -3.24
C TYR A 66 12.70 -12.24 -2.32
N SER A 67 13.90 -11.91 -2.80
CA SER A 67 15.14 -11.93 -2.01
C SER A 67 15.56 -10.50 -1.71
N TRP A 68 15.88 -10.19 -0.45
CA TRP A 68 16.36 -8.88 -0.02
C TRP A 68 17.84 -8.98 0.32
N ASN A 69 18.66 -8.11 -0.28
CA ASN A 69 20.11 -8.12 -0.06
C ASN A 69 20.59 -7.24 1.12
N GLY A 70 19.66 -6.61 1.84
CA GLY A 70 19.97 -5.64 2.90
C GLY A 70 19.71 -4.18 2.48
N SER A 71 19.64 -3.90 1.17
CA SER A 71 19.45 -2.56 0.62
C SER A 71 18.32 -2.47 -0.40
N GLU A 72 18.13 -3.50 -1.21
CA GLU A 72 17.09 -3.57 -2.24
C GLU A 72 16.59 -5.00 -2.45
N ILE A 73 15.47 -5.13 -3.16
CA ILE A 73 15.00 -6.42 -3.65
C ILE A 73 15.95 -6.84 -4.77
N ALA A 74 16.68 -7.93 -4.56
CA ALA A 74 17.66 -8.44 -5.51
C ALA A 74 17.02 -9.27 -6.63
N SER A 75 15.97 -10.03 -6.30
CA SER A 75 15.25 -10.87 -7.24
C SER A 75 13.80 -11.11 -6.80
N ILE A 76 12.91 -11.31 -7.78
CA ILE A 76 11.51 -11.70 -7.58
C ILE A 76 11.27 -13.01 -8.33
N TYR A 77 10.66 -14.00 -7.68
CA TYR A 77 10.33 -15.29 -8.27
C TYR A 77 8.81 -15.44 -8.32
N ALA A 78 8.26 -15.67 -9.51
CA ALA A 78 6.86 -16.03 -9.67
C ALA A 78 6.65 -17.49 -9.23
N PHE A 79 5.63 -17.77 -8.42
CA PHE A 79 5.14 -19.13 -8.20
C PHE A 79 4.27 -19.60 -9.37
N ASP A 80 4.78 -19.45 -10.60
CA ASP A 80 4.23 -20.14 -11.76
C ASP A 80 4.91 -21.52 -11.90
N ASN A 81 4.38 -22.40 -12.75
CA ASN A 81 4.96 -23.72 -12.98
C ASN A 81 6.37 -23.67 -13.62
N ALA A 82 6.80 -22.50 -14.11
CA ALA A 82 8.09 -22.30 -14.76
C ALA A 82 9.16 -21.70 -13.82
N GLY A 83 8.76 -21.19 -12.65
CA GLY A 83 9.65 -20.56 -11.68
C GLY A 83 10.33 -19.30 -12.21
N HIS A 84 9.65 -18.51 -13.06
CA HIS A 84 10.26 -17.34 -13.70
C HIS A 84 10.86 -16.38 -12.66
N GLU A 85 12.15 -16.07 -12.86
CA GLU A 85 12.82 -14.98 -12.16
C GLU A 85 12.58 -13.68 -12.90
N ILE A 86 12.10 -12.69 -12.17
CA ILE A 86 11.85 -11.34 -12.62
C ILE A 86 12.94 -10.46 -12.02
N ASN A 87 13.69 -9.78 -12.88
CA ASN A 87 14.65 -8.77 -12.48
C ASN A 87 13.91 -7.51 -11.99
N PRO A 88 14.04 -7.12 -10.71
CA PRO A 88 13.30 -5.98 -10.15
C PRO A 88 13.60 -4.66 -10.89
N LYS A 89 14.78 -4.53 -11.52
CA LYS A 89 15.17 -3.33 -12.28
C LYS A 89 14.38 -3.16 -13.59
N GLU A 90 13.82 -4.24 -14.12
CA GLU A 90 13.01 -4.24 -15.34
C GLU A 90 11.54 -3.90 -15.06
N LEU A 91 11.12 -3.92 -13.78
CA LEU A 91 9.75 -3.58 -13.37
C LEU A 91 9.47 -2.08 -13.35
N GLY A 92 10.44 -1.23 -13.71
CA GLY A 92 10.21 0.17 -14.00
C GLY A 92 9.67 0.98 -12.81
N ILE A 93 10.22 0.77 -11.63
CA ILE A 93 10.02 1.67 -10.49
C ILE A 93 11.35 2.41 -10.32
N GLU A 94 11.40 3.68 -10.71
CA GLU A 94 12.45 4.61 -10.26
C GLU A 94 12.61 4.40 -8.75
N ALA A 95 13.77 3.85 -8.37
CA ALA A 95 13.98 3.20 -7.10
C ALA A 95 13.73 4.16 -5.95
N GLU A 96 12.58 4.03 -5.30
CA GLU A 96 12.37 4.63 -4.00
C GLU A 96 12.86 3.64 -2.96
N ALA A 97 14.18 3.69 -2.73
CA ALA A 97 14.81 2.96 -1.66
C ALA A 97 14.16 3.39 -0.34
N VAL A 98 13.51 2.44 0.34
CA VAL A 98 13.04 2.60 1.71
C VAL A 98 14.29 2.69 2.58
N VAL A 99 14.71 3.91 2.91
CA VAL A 99 15.71 4.14 3.95
C VAL A 99 14.95 4.20 5.27
N ALA A 100 15.15 3.17 6.09
CA ALA A 100 14.63 3.06 7.45
C ALA A 100 15.30 4.06 8.41
#